data_AF-A0A3P3F1T5-F1
#
_entry.id   AF-A0A3P3F1T5-F1
#
_cell.length_a   1.000
_cell.length_b   1.000
_cell.length_c   1.000
_cell.angle_alpha   90.00
_cell.angle_beta   90.00
_cell.angle_gamma   90.00
#
_symmetry.space_group_name_H-M   'P 1'
#
loop_
_entity.id
_entity.type
_entity.pdbx_description
1 polymer ?
#
loop_
_entity_poly.entity_id
_entity_poly.type
_entity_poly.pdbx_seq_one_letter_code
_entity_poly.pdbx_strand_id
1 'polypeptide(L)'
;MKHSSMTRLLVWERLAAEGDFSAMPKPFTWDQSDRFAHFLNGYDVAGGLDRLAGLSNAMSAQFRKTGQWQGTVLDLWLCLYFQHRARRHMGLEDSDPRLDDLCEALRAALSQLSLKEAKLLVSGLGQNVI
;
A
#
# COMPACT_ATOMS: atom_id res chain seq x y z
N MET A 1 23.76 -13.76 11.14
CA MET A 1 23.73 -12.62 12.08
C MET A 1 22.55 -11.74 11.73
N LYS A 2 21.68 -11.44 12.71
CA LYS A 2 20.44 -10.69 12.54
C LYS A 2 20.78 -9.19 12.48
N HIS A 3 20.56 -8.54 11.34
CA HIS A 3 20.50 -7.08 11.28
C HIS A 3 19.03 -6.65 11.34
N SER A 4 18.44 -6.69 12.53
CA SER A 4 17.26 -5.88 12.81
C SER A 4 17.74 -4.44 13.01
N SER A 5 17.95 -3.72 11.91
CA SER A 5 18.00 -2.25 11.98
C SER A 5 16.60 -1.79 12.34
N MET A 6 16.42 -1.21 13.53
CA MET A 6 15.30 -0.31 13.80
C MET A 6 15.49 0.92 12.92
N THR A 7 15.19 0.81 11.63
CA THR A 7 15.37 1.89 10.69
C THR A 7 14.33 2.95 11.00
N ARG A 8 14.78 4.09 11.53
CA ARG A 8 13.95 5.26 11.77
C ARG A 8 13.14 5.56 10.51
N LEU A 9 11.83 5.75 10.67
CA LEU A 9 10.98 6.20 9.58
C LEU A 9 11.54 7.50 8.99
N LEU A 10 11.39 7.69 7.69
CA LEU A 10 11.61 8.96 7.02
C LEU A 10 10.58 9.98 7.50
N VAL A 11 10.82 11.27 7.23
CA VAL A 11 9.90 12.34 7.63
C VAL A 11 8.51 12.12 7.03
N TRP A 12 8.43 11.84 5.72
CA TRP A 12 7.16 11.61 5.03
C TRP A 12 6.44 10.36 5.52
N GLU A 13 7.17 9.30 5.88
CA GLU A 13 6.60 8.06 6.42
C GLU A 13 5.93 8.31 7.78
N ARG A 14 6.53 9.13 8.65
CA ARG A 14 5.91 9.50 9.94
C ARG A 14 4.63 10.31 9.73
N LEU A 15 4.66 11.30 8.83
CA LEU A 15 3.49 12.10 8.50
C LEU A 15 2.37 11.23 7.93
N ALA A 16 2.70 10.32 7.01
CA ALA A 16 1.74 9.39 6.43
C ALA A 16 1.12 8.44 7.48
N ALA A 17 1.91 8.00 8.47
CA ALA A 17 1.42 7.21 9.60
C ALA A 17 0.47 8.00 10.54
N GLU A 18 0.43 9.32 10.43
CA GLU A 18 -0.50 10.21 11.15
C GLU A 18 -1.68 10.66 10.25
N GLY A 19 -1.75 10.16 9.01
CA GLY A 19 -2.76 10.54 8.03
C GLY A 19 -2.44 11.83 7.26
N ASP A 20 -1.20 12.33 7.34
CA ASP A 20 -0.72 13.41 6.48
C ASP A 20 0.07 12.86 5.30
N PHE A 21 -0.59 12.76 4.15
CA PHE A 21 -0.02 12.27 2.89
C PHE A 21 0.61 13.38 2.03
N SER A 22 0.61 14.64 2.50
CA SER A 22 1.09 15.78 1.71
C SER A 22 2.59 15.71 1.37
N ALA A 23 3.37 15.06 2.23
CA ALA A 23 4.81 14.91 2.10
C ALA A 23 5.24 13.64 1.32
N MET A 24 4.30 12.83 0.83
CA MET A 24 4.64 11.63 0.06
C MET A 24 5.50 11.98 -1.17
N PRO A 25 6.51 11.15 -1.52
CA PRO A 25 7.35 11.37 -2.70
C PRO A 25 6.54 11.50 -3.99
N LYS A 26 7.09 12.23 -4.96
CA LYS A 26 6.54 12.36 -6.32
C LYS A 26 7.70 12.25 -7.33
N PRO A 27 7.81 11.16 -8.10
CA PRO A 27 6.95 9.97 -8.05
C PRO A 27 7.15 9.16 -6.76
N PHE A 28 6.10 8.44 -6.36
CA PHE A 28 6.06 7.41 -5.35
C PHE A 28 6.17 6.04 -6.02
N THR A 29 7.27 5.36 -5.73
CA THR A 29 7.66 4.14 -6.45
C THR A 29 7.51 2.89 -5.59
N TRP A 30 7.55 1.75 -6.25
CA TRP A 30 7.54 0.42 -5.66
C TRP A 30 8.56 0.28 -4.52
N ASP A 31 9.81 0.66 -4.76
CA ASP A 31 10.89 0.54 -3.78
C ASP A 31 10.68 1.43 -2.54
N GLN A 32 10.06 2.61 -2.71
CA GLN A 32 9.72 3.49 -1.60
C GLN A 32 8.52 2.99 -0.80
N SER A 33 7.68 2.16 -1.43
CA SER A 33 6.38 1.78 -0.90
C SER A 33 6.41 0.57 0.04
N ASP A 34 7.50 -0.21 0.10
CA ASP A 34 7.55 -1.46 0.88
C ASP A 34 7.12 -1.27 2.35
N ARG A 35 7.76 -0.34 3.07
CA ARG A 35 7.38 -0.07 4.48
C ARG A 35 5.99 0.54 4.59
N PHE A 36 5.66 1.47 3.71
CA PHE A 36 4.38 2.16 3.70
C PHE A 36 3.20 1.19 3.48
N ALA A 37 3.36 0.20 2.61
CA ALA A 37 2.35 -0.83 2.35
C ALA A 37 1.98 -1.59 3.63
N HIS A 38 2.93 -1.76 4.54
CA HIS A 38 2.77 -2.46 5.82
C HIS A 38 2.31 -1.57 6.98
N PHE A 39 1.95 -0.30 6.74
CA PHE A 39 1.27 0.52 7.75
C PHE A 39 -0.13 -0.01 8.11
N LEU A 40 -0.66 -0.92 7.28
CA LEU A 40 -1.80 -1.75 7.59
C LEU A 40 -1.44 -3.23 7.54
N ASN A 41 -2.14 -4.06 8.32
CA ASN A 41 -2.17 -5.50 8.10
C ASN A 41 -3.28 -5.84 7.11
N GLY A 42 -2.91 -6.06 5.85
CA GLY A 42 -3.90 -6.30 4.79
C GLY A 42 -4.70 -7.58 4.98
N TYR A 43 -4.17 -8.55 5.74
CA TYR A 43 -4.91 -9.77 6.05
C TYR A 43 -6.08 -9.48 6.99
N ASP A 44 -5.86 -8.72 8.06
CA ASP A 44 -6.89 -8.42 9.05
C ASP A 44 -7.99 -7.57 8.40
N VAL A 45 -7.58 -6.54 7.64
CA VAL A 45 -8.50 -5.61 6.97
C VAL A 45 -9.34 -6.29 5.89
N ALA A 46 -8.76 -7.22 5.11
CA ALA A 46 -9.50 -7.96 4.10
C ALA A 46 -10.32 -9.13 4.67
N GLY A 47 -10.09 -9.52 5.93
CA GLY A 47 -10.68 -10.71 6.54
C GLY A 47 -10.07 -12.02 6.06
N GLY A 48 -8.77 -12.04 5.78
CA GLY A 48 -7.98 -13.23 5.48
C GLY A 48 -7.25 -13.21 4.13
N LEU A 49 -6.37 -14.20 3.94
CA LEU A 49 -5.54 -14.36 2.74
C LEU A 49 -6.38 -14.50 1.46
N ASP A 50 -7.40 -15.36 1.46
CA ASP A 50 -8.17 -15.67 0.24
C ASP A 50 -8.90 -14.45 -0.31
N ARG A 51 -9.48 -13.64 0.58
CA ARG A 51 -10.17 -12.40 0.20
C ARG A 51 -9.19 -11.36 -0.34
N LEU A 52 -8.05 -11.19 0.33
CA LEU A 52 -7.00 -10.28 -0.10
C LEU A 52 -6.41 -10.70 -1.46
N ALA A 53 -6.12 -11.98 -1.64
CA ALA A 53 -5.61 -12.53 -2.89
C ALA A 53 -6.65 -12.36 -4.02
N GLY A 54 -7.93 -12.65 -3.74
CA GLY A 54 -9.03 -12.44 -4.68
C GLY A 54 -9.13 -10.99 -5.15
N LEU A 55 -9.08 -10.03 -4.23
CA LEU A 55 -9.06 -8.60 -4.54
C LEU A 55 -7.88 -8.24 -5.43
N SER A 56 -6.65 -8.58 -5.02
CA SER A 56 -5.45 -8.21 -5.76
C SER A 56 -5.41 -8.83 -7.16
N ASN A 57 -5.88 -10.09 -7.29
CA ASN A 57 -5.99 -10.77 -8.58
C ASN A 57 -7.03 -10.11 -9.50
N ALA A 58 -8.19 -9.74 -8.97
CA ALA A 58 -9.23 -9.05 -9.72
C ALA A 58 -8.75 -7.68 -10.22
N MET A 59 -8.08 -6.91 -9.36
CA MET A 59 -7.51 -5.61 -9.72
C MET A 59 -6.40 -5.75 -10.77
N SER A 60 -5.53 -6.74 -10.62
CA SER A 60 -4.48 -7.04 -11.61
C SER A 60 -5.08 -7.44 -12.96
N ALA A 61 -6.16 -8.22 -12.97
CA ALA A 61 -6.87 -8.58 -14.19
C ALA A 61 -7.52 -7.36 -14.85
N GLN A 62 -8.09 -6.45 -14.06
CA GLN A 62 -8.67 -5.21 -14.57
C GLN A 62 -7.61 -4.25 -15.12
N PHE A 63 -6.45 -4.13 -14.46
CA PHE A 63 -5.31 -3.37 -14.97
C PHE A 63 -4.87 -3.91 -16.32
N ARG A 64 -4.73 -5.24 -16.48
CA ARG A 64 -4.35 -5.85 -17.77
C ARG A 64 -5.33 -5.53 -18.90
N LYS A 65 -6.61 -5.29 -18.60
CA LYS A 65 -7.64 -4.93 -19.59
C LYS A 65 -7.65 -3.43 -19.93
N THR A 66 -7.36 -2.58 -18.95
CA THR A 66 -7.61 -1.13 -19.05
C THR A 66 -6.34 -0.28 -19.07
N GLY A 67 -5.21 -0.84 -18.67
CA GLY A 67 -3.95 -0.11 -18.45
C GLY A 67 -3.97 0.81 -17.24
N GLN A 68 -4.97 0.72 -16.36
CA GLN A 68 -5.14 1.64 -15.23
C GLN A 68 -5.48 0.89 -13.94
N TRP A 69 -4.83 1.27 -12.85
CA TRP A 69 -5.22 0.81 -11.51
C TRP A 69 -6.44 1.60 -11.06
N GLN A 70 -7.50 0.87 -10.72
CA GLN A 70 -8.79 1.42 -10.32
C GLN A 70 -9.25 0.76 -9.04
N GLY A 71 -10.01 1.48 -8.23
CA GLY A 71 -10.53 1.01 -6.94
C GLY A 71 -10.61 2.16 -5.95
N THR A 72 -11.10 1.86 -4.75
CA THR A 72 -11.02 2.80 -3.63
C THR A 72 -9.56 2.94 -3.15
N VAL A 73 -9.28 3.96 -2.34
CA VAL A 73 -7.98 4.11 -1.65
C VAL A 73 -7.61 2.83 -0.91
N LEU A 74 -8.58 2.20 -0.24
CA LEU A 74 -8.35 0.97 0.51
C LEU A 74 -8.03 -0.21 -0.40
N ASP A 75 -8.74 -0.36 -1.53
CA ASP A 75 -8.48 -1.44 -2.48
C ASP A 75 -7.05 -1.35 -3.03
N LEU A 76 -6.62 -0.14 -3.41
CA LEU A 76 -5.27 0.13 -3.91
C LEU A 76 -4.21 -0.19 -2.85
N TRP A 77 -4.43 0.19 -1.59
CA TRP A 77 -3.49 -0.08 -0.49
C TRP A 77 -3.42 -1.58 -0.15
N LEU A 78 -4.56 -2.27 -0.12
CA LEU A 78 -4.61 -3.72 0.09
C LEU A 78 -3.92 -4.48 -1.05
N CYS A 79 -4.16 -4.06 -2.29
CA CYS A 79 -3.47 -4.61 -3.45
C CYS A 79 -1.96 -4.41 -3.33
N LEU A 80 -1.50 -3.21 -2.98
CA LEU A 80 -0.09 -2.91 -2.78
C LEU A 80 0.54 -3.78 -1.68
N TYR A 81 -0.12 -3.91 -0.53
CA TYR A 81 0.30 -4.80 0.56
C TYR A 81 0.46 -6.24 0.09
N PHE A 82 -0.54 -6.77 -0.65
CA PHE A 82 -0.48 -8.14 -1.16
C PHE A 82 0.68 -8.34 -2.13
N GLN A 83 0.92 -7.39 -3.04
CA GLN A 83 2.02 -7.50 -4.00
C GLN A 83 3.38 -7.55 -3.30
N HIS A 84 3.60 -6.72 -2.26
CA HIS A 84 4.87 -6.76 -1.49
C HIS A 84 5.04 -8.08 -0.75
N ARG A 85 3.95 -8.60 -0.17
CA ARG A 85 3.97 -9.93 0.44
C ARG A 85 4.27 -11.03 -0.56
N ALA A 86 3.61 -11.01 -1.72
CA ALA A 86 3.86 -11.97 -2.79
C ALA A 86 5.32 -11.93 -3.25
N ARG A 87 5.90 -10.74 -3.48
CA ARG A 87 7.33 -10.58 -3.82
C ARG A 87 8.23 -11.24 -2.79
N ARG A 88 8.02 -10.96 -1.50
CA ARG A 88 8.82 -11.54 -0.41
C ARG A 88 8.73 -13.08 -0.33
N HIS A 89 7.57 -13.63 -0.66
CA HIS A 89 7.35 -15.08 -0.64
C HIS A 89 7.84 -15.79 -1.92
N MET A 90 7.77 -15.13 -3.07
CA MET A 90 8.12 -15.71 -4.37
C MET A 90 9.58 -15.46 -4.76
N GLY A 91 10.29 -14.57 -4.06
CA GLY A 91 11.70 -14.26 -4.34
C GLY A 91 11.90 -13.58 -5.69
N LEU A 92 10.89 -12.84 -6.18
CA LEU A 92 10.97 -12.13 -7.45
C LEU A 92 11.84 -10.89 -7.28
N GLU A 93 12.95 -10.85 -8.01
CA GLU A 93 13.93 -9.76 -7.92
C GLU A 93 13.53 -8.57 -8.80
N ASP A 94 12.87 -8.82 -9.94
CA ASP A 94 12.52 -7.79 -10.91
C ASP A 94 11.39 -6.87 -10.43
N SER A 95 11.63 -5.56 -10.51
CA SER A 95 10.60 -4.54 -10.35
C SER A 95 9.72 -4.53 -11.59
N ASP A 96 8.45 -4.87 -11.42
CA ASP A 96 7.44 -4.72 -12.46
C ASP A 96 7.02 -3.24 -12.54
N PRO A 97 7.26 -2.52 -13.65
CA PRO A 97 6.93 -1.10 -13.77
C PRO A 97 5.45 -0.80 -13.51
N ARG A 98 4.57 -1.78 -13.72
CA ARG A 98 3.13 -1.64 -13.42
C ARG A 98 2.87 -1.43 -11.93
N LEU A 99 3.80 -1.84 -11.06
CA LEU A 99 3.70 -1.63 -9.62
C LEU A 99 4.09 -0.21 -9.21
N ASP A 100 4.93 0.48 -9.98
CA ASP A 100 5.13 1.92 -9.82
C ASP A 100 3.83 2.68 -10.15
N ASP A 101 3.11 2.26 -11.19
CA ASP A 101 1.80 2.83 -11.52
C ASP A 101 0.75 2.60 -10.41
N LEU A 102 0.80 1.44 -9.73
CA LEU A 102 -0.05 1.16 -8.57
C LEU A 102 0.27 2.12 -7.42
N CYS A 103 1.57 2.35 -7.16
CA CYS A 103 2.02 3.28 -6.14
C CYS A 103 1.54 4.70 -6.44
N GLU A 104 1.71 5.16 -7.68
CA GLU A 104 1.23 6.49 -8.08
C GLU A 104 -0.29 6.62 -8.01
N ALA A 105 -1.04 5.59 -8.44
CA ALA A 105 -2.50 5.59 -8.31
C ALA A 105 -2.95 5.72 -6.84
N LEU A 106 -2.31 4.97 -5.94
CA LEU A 106 -2.58 5.07 -4.50
C LEU A 106 -2.22 6.45 -3.95
N ARG A 107 -1.03 6.98 -4.28
CA ARG A 107 -0.60 8.32 -3.85
C ARG A 107 -1.57 9.39 -4.33
N ALA A 108 -2.00 9.33 -5.58
CA ALA A 108 -2.95 10.26 -6.16
C ALA A 108 -4.30 10.21 -5.43
N ALA A 109 -4.81 9.01 -5.15
CA ALA A 109 -6.05 8.81 -4.42
C ALA A 109 -5.96 9.31 -2.96
N LEU A 110 -4.85 9.04 -2.26
CA LEU A 110 -4.59 9.53 -0.90
C LEU A 110 -4.51 11.07 -0.85
N SER A 111 -3.94 11.70 -1.88
CA SER A 111 -3.82 13.16 -1.97
C SER A 111 -5.17 13.87 -2.16
N GLN A 112 -6.22 13.13 -2.53
CA GLN A 112 -7.57 13.68 -2.70
C GLN A 112 -8.41 13.61 -1.42
N LEU A 113 -7.95 12.88 -0.39
CA LEU A 113 -8.65 12.80 0.88
C LEU A 113 -8.56 14.14 1.63
N SER A 114 -9.67 14.55 2.25
CA SER A 114 -9.61 15.57 3.27
C SER A 114 -8.80 15.09 4.48
N LEU A 115 -8.26 16.02 5.27
CA LEU A 115 -7.54 15.68 6.50
C LEU A 115 -8.37 14.81 7.46
N LYS A 116 -9.70 15.01 7.47
CA LYS A 116 -10.62 14.21 8.30
C LYS A 116 -10.71 12.76 7.78
N GLU A 117 -10.89 12.57 6.48
CA GLU A 117 -10.96 11.24 5.87
C GLU A 117 -9.63 10.49 6.00
N ALA A 118 -8.51 11.18 5.79
CA ALA A 118 -7.19 10.59 5.94
C ALA A 118 -6.92 10.12 7.38
N LYS A 119 -7.27 10.94 8.38
CA LYS A 119 -7.17 10.55 9.80
C LYS A 119 -8.08 9.39 10.16
N LEU A 120 -9.31 9.37 9.65
CA LEU A 120 -10.25 8.26 9.87
C LEU A 120 -9.74 6.97 9.24
N LEU A 121 -9.21 7.04 8.01
CA LEU A 121 -8.60 5.90 7.33
C LEU A 121 -7.50 5.30 8.21
N VAL A 122 -6.49 6.09 8.56
CA VAL A 122 -5.35 5.60 9.36
C VAL A 122 -5.78 5.11 10.75
N SER A 123 -6.73 5.80 11.41
CA SER A 123 -7.26 5.34 12.70
C SER A 123 -7.99 4.00 12.58
N GLY A 124 -8.76 3.80 11.51
CA GLY A 124 -9.45 2.54 11.23
C GLY A 124 -8.50 1.40 10.91
N LEU A 125 -7.35 1.68 10.29
CA LEU A 125 -6.30 0.69 10.05
C LEU A 125 -5.64 0.21 11.36
N GLY A 126 -5.47 1.11 12.34
CA GLY A 126 -4.88 0.80 13.65
C GLY A 126 -5.78 0.00 14.60
N GLN A 127 -7.10 0.02 14.42
CA GLN A 127 -8.03 -0.71 15.30
C GLN A 127 -8.24 -2.19 14.93
N ASN A 128 -7.69 -2.65 13.82
CA ASN A 128 -7.75 -4.07 13.41
C ASN A 128 -6.56 -4.91 13.92
N VAL A 129 -5.76 -4.37 14.84
CA VAL A 129 -4.69 -5.10 15.54
C VAL A 129 -5.18 -5.46 16.95
N ILE A 130 -6.14 -6.38 17.05
CA ILE A 130 -6.53 -7.03 18.31
C ILE A 130 -6.65 -8.54 18.08
#